data_AF-A0A8B9U6M4-F1
#
_entry.id   AF-A0A8B9U6M4-F1
#
_cell.length_a   1.000
_cell.length_b   1.000
_cell.length_c   1.000
_cell.angle_alpha   90.00
_cell.angle_beta   90.00
_cell.angle_gamma   90.00
#
_symmetry.space_group_name_H-M   'P 1'
#
loop_
_entity.id
_entity.type
_entity.pdbx_description
1 polymer ?
#
loop_
_entity_poly.entity_id
_entity_poly.type
_entity_poly.pdbx_seq_one_letter_code
_entity_poly.pdbx_strand_id
1 'polypeptide(L)'
;MTARDGPQDRYKAVWLIFFILGLGTLLPWNFFMTAREYFIGRLEDAKNISQLGNQSTGAALSHSYLHSMFDNFMTLCAMVPLLVFMCLNSFIHQRIPQQIRILGSLVAIGLVFLITAVMVKVAMEPLPFFIFTMISIVFINSFGAILQSSLFGLAGLLPANYTAPIMSGQGLAGIFAALAMIFSIAIGAQQPESYIGYFTTACVAILLAIFSYILLPRTVRLRLLGGEPRPHSTPALVPASLHLLGTNLFLSSPQLWLMAVSVCAVFTVTIGVFPAITAKVHTSLGEENEWGLYFIPVSCFLMFNVFDWAGRSLTALFTWPGKDSCLLPVLVFLRIVFIPLFMLCNVQPRHYLPVFFSHDAWYIIFMIFFSISNGYLASLCMCFGPK
;
A
#
# COMPACT_ATOMS: atom_id res chain seq x y z
N MET A 1 36.24 10.69 10.45
CA MET A 1 35.86 12.04 9.97
C MET A 1 35.88 12.01 8.46
N THR A 2 34.73 11.91 7.79
CA THR A 2 34.65 11.92 6.33
C THR A 2 33.30 12.52 5.89
N ALA A 3 33.42 13.67 5.22
CA ALA A 3 32.44 14.42 4.41
C ALA A 3 30.93 14.24 4.71
N ARG A 4 30.37 15.16 5.51
CA ARG A 4 28.93 15.25 5.83
C ARG A 4 28.19 16.39 5.13
N ASP A 5 28.82 17.05 4.14
CA ASP A 5 28.26 18.27 3.53
C ASP A 5 27.75 18.02 2.12
N GLY A 6 26.63 17.29 2.04
CA GLY A 6 25.66 17.54 0.97
C GLY A 6 24.81 18.78 1.31
N PRO A 7 24.15 19.43 0.34
CA PRO A 7 23.33 20.61 0.60
C PRO A 7 22.27 20.31 1.68
N GLN A 8 22.37 20.97 2.83
CA GLN A 8 21.45 20.77 3.96
C GLN A 8 20.04 21.23 3.60
N ASP A 9 19.06 20.34 3.77
CA ASP A 9 17.64 20.67 3.68
C ASP A 9 17.22 21.51 4.90
N ARG A 10 17.49 22.82 4.87
CA ARG A 10 17.28 23.75 6.01
C ARG A 10 15.86 23.73 6.60
N TYR A 11 14.84 23.22 5.88
CA TYR A 11 13.47 23.09 6.37
C TYR A 11 12.85 21.68 6.25
N LYS A 12 13.65 20.65 5.90
CA LYS A 12 13.15 19.30 5.57
C LYS A 12 11.99 19.32 4.55
N ALA A 13 11.91 20.35 3.70
CA ALA A 13 10.75 20.58 2.84
C ALA A 13 10.64 19.51 1.74
N VAL A 14 11.76 19.11 1.16
CA VAL A 14 11.78 18.04 0.14
C VAL A 14 11.49 16.68 0.79
N TRP A 15 12.02 16.45 1.99
CA TRP A 15 11.68 15.26 2.78
C TRP A 15 10.16 15.16 3.01
N LEU A 16 9.53 16.27 3.41
CA LEU A 16 8.08 16.33 3.63
C LEU A 16 7.28 16.13 2.34
N ILE A 17 7.73 16.69 1.21
CA ILE A 17 7.08 16.46 -0.09
C ILE A 17 7.12 14.98 -0.46
N PHE A 18 8.28 14.32 -0.35
CA PHE A 18 8.39 12.89 -0.62
C PHE A 18 7.56 12.02 0.33
N PHE A 19 7.45 12.45 1.59
CA PHE A 19 6.57 11.84 2.57
C PHE A 19 5.09 11.93 2.19
N ILE A 20 4.60 13.13 1.82
CA ILE A 20 3.23 13.34 1.36
C ILE A 20 2.95 12.57 0.07
N LEU A 21 3.92 12.50 -0.85
CA LEU A 21 3.80 11.70 -2.07
C LEU A 21 3.64 10.21 -1.75
N GLY A 22 4.45 9.69 -0.81
CA GLY A 22 4.30 8.33 -0.30
C GLY A 22 2.91 8.06 0.27
N LEU A 23 2.42 8.98 1.13
CA LEU A 23 1.06 8.92 1.68
C LEU A 23 0.00 8.86 0.57
N GLY A 24 0.09 9.74 -0.42
CA GLY A 24 -0.84 9.81 -1.55
C GLY A 24 -0.83 8.58 -2.46
N THR A 25 0.24 7.77 -2.44
CA THR A 25 0.30 6.54 -3.26
C THR A 25 -0.54 5.39 -2.71
N LEU A 26 -0.63 5.24 -1.38
CA LEU A 26 -1.29 4.09 -0.75
C LEU A 26 -2.53 4.44 0.05
N LEU A 27 -2.70 5.68 0.53
CA LEU A 27 -3.87 6.05 1.33
C LEU A 27 -5.19 5.79 0.58
N PRO A 28 -5.35 6.17 -0.70
CA PRO A 28 -6.58 5.88 -1.42
C PRO A 28 -6.88 4.37 -1.47
N TRP A 29 -5.89 3.56 -1.82
CA TRP A 29 -6.03 2.10 -1.89
C TRP A 29 -6.35 1.48 -0.53
N ASN A 30 -5.68 1.92 0.54
CA ASN A 30 -5.93 1.42 1.89
C ASN A 30 -7.36 1.75 2.37
N PHE A 31 -7.87 2.93 2.03
CA PHE A 31 -9.25 3.31 2.33
C PHE A 31 -10.26 2.52 1.50
N PHE A 32 -9.94 2.22 0.23
CA PHE A 32 -10.75 1.35 -0.61
C PHE A 32 -10.84 -0.07 -0.03
N MET A 33 -9.72 -0.64 0.40
CA MET A 33 -9.68 -1.94 1.10
C MET A 33 -10.46 -1.91 2.42
N THR A 34 -10.36 -0.81 3.17
CA THR A 34 -11.10 -0.62 4.44
C THR A 34 -12.61 -0.53 4.21
N ALA A 35 -13.04 -0.01 3.06
CA ALA A 35 -14.45 0.05 2.66
C ALA A 35 -15.01 -1.29 2.16
N ARG A 36 -14.33 -2.42 2.38
CA ARG A 36 -14.78 -3.77 1.96
C ARG A 36 -16.20 -4.08 2.40
N GLU A 37 -16.54 -3.83 3.67
CA GLU A 37 -17.87 -4.13 4.22
C GLU A 37 -18.98 -3.36 3.48
N TYR A 38 -18.70 -2.13 3.04
CA TYR A 38 -19.63 -1.37 2.21
C TYR A 38 -19.87 -2.03 0.85
N PHE A 39 -18.81 -2.45 0.17
CA PHE A 39 -18.95 -3.09 -1.15
C PHE A 39 -19.73 -4.41 -1.03
N ILE A 40 -19.43 -5.20 -0.01
CA ILE A 40 -20.12 -6.47 0.26
C ILE A 40 -21.59 -6.25 0.64
N GLY A 41 -21.86 -5.38 1.61
CA GLY A 41 -23.23 -5.10 2.05
C GLY A 41 -24.10 -4.51 0.95
N ARG A 42 -23.51 -3.81 -0.03
CA ARG A 42 -24.21 -3.32 -1.22
C ARG A 42 -24.52 -4.39 -2.27
N LEU A 43 -23.81 -5.52 -2.23
CA LEU A 43 -24.10 -6.69 -3.07
C LEU A 43 -25.17 -7.59 -2.43
N GLU A 44 -25.36 -7.48 -1.11
CA GLU A 44 -26.41 -8.14 -0.32
C GLU A 44 -27.71 -7.33 -0.34
N ASP A 45 -28.47 -7.35 -1.45
CA ASP A 45 -29.75 -6.64 -1.50
C ASP A 45 -30.73 -7.11 -0.39
N ALA A 46 -31.17 -6.16 0.44
CA ALA A 46 -32.18 -6.34 1.49
C ALA A 46 -33.59 -6.68 0.96
N LYS A 47 -33.81 -6.69 -0.37
CA LYS A 47 -35.13 -6.87 -0.99
C LYS A 47 -35.62 -8.32 -1.10
N ASN A 48 -34.77 -9.31 -0.82
CA ASN A 48 -35.12 -10.73 -1.05
C ASN A 48 -35.40 -11.57 0.22
N ILE A 49 -35.17 -11.04 1.43
CA ILE A 49 -35.54 -11.78 2.67
C ILE A 49 -37.08 -11.82 2.82
N SER A 50 -37.81 -10.84 2.29
CA SER A 50 -39.28 -10.80 2.31
C SER A 50 -39.97 -11.45 1.11
N GLN A 51 -39.22 -11.89 0.09
CA GLN A 51 -39.73 -12.56 -1.11
C GLN A 51 -39.22 -14.00 -1.28
N LEU A 52 -38.81 -14.65 -0.20
CA LEU A 52 -38.52 -16.10 -0.18
C LEU A 52 -39.77 -16.99 -0.39
N GLY A 53 -40.86 -16.40 -0.88
CA GLY A 53 -42.16 -17.05 -1.08
C GLY A 53 -42.41 -17.58 -2.48
N ASN A 54 -41.83 -17.01 -3.55
CA ASN A 54 -42.01 -17.55 -4.91
C ASN A 54 -41.10 -16.87 -5.96
N GLN A 55 -40.29 -17.69 -6.65
CA GLN A 55 -39.66 -17.44 -7.97
C GLN A 55 -38.43 -16.48 -8.04
N SER A 56 -37.21 -17.06 -7.99
CA SER A 56 -36.06 -16.79 -8.90
C SER A 56 -34.76 -17.46 -8.41
N THR A 57 -34.60 -18.76 -8.67
CA THR A 57 -33.40 -19.54 -8.30
C THR A 57 -32.10 -19.09 -8.99
N GLY A 58 -32.15 -18.39 -10.12
CA GLY A 58 -30.95 -17.92 -10.85
C GLY A 58 -30.35 -16.62 -10.31
N ALA A 59 -31.18 -15.65 -9.90
CA ALA A 59 -30.71 -14.35 -9.41
C ALA A 59 -30.14 -14.48 -7.98
N ALA A 60 -30.83 -15.20 -7.09
CA ALA A 60 -30.35 -15.45 -5.72
C ALA A 60 -29.00 -16.20 -5.69
N LEU A 61 -28.79 -17.16 -6.60
CA LEU A 61 -27.52 -17.87 -6.74
C LEU A 61 -26.39 -16.94 -7.21
N SER A 62 -26.68 -16.03 -8.14
CA SER A 62 -25.72 -15.03 -8.65
C SER A 62 -25.29 -14.05 -7.56
N HIS A 63 -26.20 -13.58 -6.70
CA HIS A 63 -25.87 -12.69 -5.57
C HIS A 63 -24.94 -13.36 -4.55
N SER A 64 -25.26 -14.58 -4.12
CA SER A 64 -24.42 -15.35 -3.18
C SER A 64 -23.03 -15.63 -3.78
N TYR A 65 -22.97 -15.86 -5.09
CA TYR A 65 -21.73 -16.05 -5.83
C TYR A 65 -20.88 -14.77 -5.90
N LEU A 66 -21.47 -13.62 -6.24
CA LEU A 66 -20.78 -12.32 -6.31
C LEU A 66 -20.18 -11.91 -4.96
N HIS A 67 -20.93 -12.09 -3.87
CA HIS A 67 -20.44 -11.83 -2.52
C HIS A 67 -19.24 -12.73 -2.19
N SER A 68 -19.38 -14.05 -2.36
CA SER A 68 -18.32 -15.01 -2.02
C SER A 68 -17.04 -14.83 -2.83
N MET A 69 -17.16 -14.34 -4.07
CA MET A 69 -16.02 -14.14 -4.98
C MET A 69 -15.44 -12.72 -4.94
N PHE A 70 -16.05 -11.79 -4.20
CA PHE A 70 -15.64 -10.37 -4.19
C PHE A 70 -14.15 -10.21 -3.85
N ASP A 71 -13.68 -10.81 -2.77
CA ASP A 71 -12.27 -10.70 -2.35
C ASP A 71 -11.29 -11.29 -3.36
N ASN A 72 -11.69 -12.39 -4.01
CA ASN A 72 -10.87 -13.06 -5.03
C ASN A 72 -10.74 -12.18 -6.29
N PHE A 73 -11.86 -11.63 -6.78
CA PHE A 73 -11.86 -10.72 -7.92
C PHE A 73 -11.16 -9.40 -7.60
N MET A 74 -11.42 -8.82 -6.44
CA MET A 74 -10.75 -7.60 -5.96
C MET A 74 -9.23 -7.79 -5.96
N THR A 75 -8.75 -8.92 -5.44
CA THR A 75 -7.33 -9.27 -5.42
C THR A 75 -6.77 -9.45 -6.83
N LEU A 76 -7.47 -10.18 -7.72
CA LEU A 76 -7.02 -10.41 -9.09
C LEU A 76 -6.97 -9.09 -9.88
N CYS A 77 -8.04 -8.30 -9.82
CA CYS A 77 -8.15 -6.99 -10.45
C CYS A 77 -7.18 -5.95 -9.88
N ALA A 78 -6.67 -6.15 -8.66
CA ALA A 78 -5.63 -5.30 -8.10
C ALA A 78 -4.23 -5.76 -8.53
N MET A 79 -3.90 -7.02 -8.28
CA MET A 79 -2.53 -7.53 -8.38
C MET A 79 -2.07 -7.74 -9.82
N VAL A 80 -2.95 -8.19 -10.72
CA VAL A 80 -2.58 -8.43 -12.13
C VAL A 80 -2.24 -7.11 -12.83
N PRO A 81 -3.08 -6.05 -12.78
CA PRO A 81 -2.72 -4.78 -13.40
C PRO A 81 -1.55 -4.11 -12.71
N LEU A 82 -1.43 -4.21 -11.38
CA LEU A 82 -0.28 -3.70 -10.64
C LEU A 82 1.03 -4.28 -11.20
N LEU A 83 1.10 -5.61 -11.35
CA LEU A 83 2.28 -6.29 -11.89
C LEU A 83 2.54 -5.93 -13.36
N VAL A 84 1.51 -5.98 -14.20
CA VAL A 84 1.62 -5.70 -15.64
C VAL A 84 2.11 -4.28 -15.87
N PHE A 85 1.51 -3.27 -15.23
CA PHE A 85 1.90 -1.88 -15.42
C PHE A 85 3.23 -1.53 -14.75
N MET A 86 3.62 -2.24 -13.68
CA MET A 86 4.95 -2.10 -13.10
C MET A 86 6.03 -2.60 -14.09
N CYS A 87 5.79 -3.74 -14.76
CA CYS A 87 6.65 -4.24 -15.83
C CYS A 87 6.66 -3.31 -17.05
N LEU A 88 5.48 -2.88 -17.52
CA LEU A 88 5.35 -2.00 -18.69
C LEU A 88 5.98 -0.62 -18.44
N ASN A 89 6.00 -0.12 -17.20
CA ASN A 89 6.67 1.14 -16.91
C ASN A 89 8.17 1.11 -17.24
N SER A 90 8.80 -0.08 -17.27
CA SER A 90 10.17 -0.29 -17.75
C SER A 90 10.37 0.12 -19.22
N PHE A 91 9.31 0.12 -20.03
CA PHE A 91 9.34 0.61 -21.41
C PHE A 91 8.78 2.03 -21.53
N ILE A 92 7.71 2.33 -20.78
CA ILE A 92 7.02 3.63 -20.82
C ILE A 92 7.94 4.74 -20.29
N HIS A 93 8.84 4.45 -19.33
CA HIS A 93 9.70 5.48 -18.75
C HIS A 93 10.65 6.15 -19.74
N GLN A 94 10.98 5.49 -20.85
CA GLN A 94 11.85 6.03 -21.89
C GLN A 94 11.10 7.00 -22.80
N ARG A 95 9.78 6.85 -22.94
CA ARG A 95 8.95 7.63 -23.87
C ARG A 95 8.17 8.77 -23.21
N ILE A 96 7.78 8.59 -21.94
CA ILE A 96 6.93 9.57 -21.25
C ILE A 96 7.73 10.29 -20.14
N PRO A 97 7.79 11.63 -20.17
CA PRO A 97 8.41 12.42 -19.11
C PRO A 97 7.88 12.05 -17.72
N GLN A 98 8.78 12.01 -16.74
CA GLN A 98 8.46 11.61 -15.37
C GLN A 98 7.38 12.49 -14.72
N GLN A 99 7.36 13.79 -15.03
CA GLN A 99 6.34 14.72 -14.55
C GLN A 99 4.94 14.33 -15.00
N ILE A 100 4.78 13.95 -16.28
CA ILE A 100 3.52 13.50 -16.84
C ILE A 100 3.10 12.15 -16.22
N ARG A 101 4.05 11.23 -16.01
CA ARG A 101 3.77 9.94 -15.37
C ARG A 101 3.26 10.10 -13.94
N ILE A 102 3.93 10.90 -13.10
CA ILE A 102 3.54 11.10 -11.69
C ILE A 102 2.24 11.90 -11.60
N LEU A 103 2.18 13.09 -12.21
CA LEU A 103 1.02 13.96 -12.12
C LEU A 103 -0.20 13.35 -12.81
N GLY A 104 -0.02 12.77 -14.00
CA GLY A 104 -1.09 12.10 -14.73
C GLY A 104 -1.68 10.91 -13.97
N SER A 105 -0.84 10.11 -13.32
CA SER A 105 -1.32 8.99 -12.49
C SER A 105 -2.09 9.48 -11.26
N LEU A 106 -1.60 10.52 -10.57
CA LEU A 106 -2.32 11.12 -9.43
C LEU A 106 -3.69 11.67 -9.84
N VAL A 107 -3.78 12.38 -10.98
CA VAL A 107 -5.04 12.90 -11.50
C VAL A 107 -5.98 11.75 -11.88
N ALA A 108 -5.49 10.72 -12.57
CA ALA A 108 -6.30 9.57 -12.95
C ALA A 108 -6.86 8.83 -11.72
N ILE A 109 -6.03 8.55 -10.72
CA ILE A 109 -6.48 7.93 -9.46
C ILE A 109 -7.50 8.83 -8.76
N GLY A 110 -7.25 10.14 -8.70
CA GLY A 110 -8.18 11.11 -8.10
C GLY A 110 -9.55 11.13 -8.78
N LEU A 111 -9.59 11.07 -10.12
CA LEU A 111 -10.83 10.99 -10.87
C LEU A 111 -11.59 9.68 -10.60
N VAL A 112 -10.90 8.54 -10.56
CA VAL A 112 -11.55 7.26 -10.25
C VAL A 112 -12.14 7.27 -8.84
N PHE A 113 -11.41 7.77 -7.83
CA PHE A 113 -11.92 7.89 -6.47
C PHE A 113 -13.09 8.87 -6.34
N LEU A 114 -13.07 9.98 -7.10
CA LEU A 114 -14.20 10.90 -7.16
C LEU A 114 -15.44 10.21 -7.74
N ILE A 115 -15.28 9.42 -8.81
CA ILE A 115 -16.37 8.65 -9.40
C ILE A 115 -16.88 7.60 -8.38
N THR A 116 -15.99 6.89 -7.69
CA THR A 116 -16.37 5.94 -6.63
C THR A 116 -17.14 6.63 -5.50
N ALA A 117 -16.77 7.84 -5.09
CA ALA A 117 -17.49 8.61 -4.08
C ALA A 117 -18.92 8.98 -4.53
N VAL A 118 -19.08 9.42 -5.79
CA VAL A 118 -20.40 9.73 -6.37
C VAL A 118 -21.26 8.48 -6.44
N MET A 119 -20.69 7.34 -6.82
CA MET A 119 -21.41 6.06 -6.91
C MET A 119 -22.00 5.60 -5.58
N VAL A 120 -21.44 6.01 -4.44
CA VAL A 120 -22.04 5.69 -3.14
C VAL A 120 -23.49 6.16 -3.06
N LYS A 121 -23.84 7.27 -3.72
CA LYS A 121 -25.21 7.81 -3.74
C LYS A 121 -26.08 7.30 -4.88
N VAL A 122 -25.51 6.68 -5.91
CA VAL A 122 -26.25 6.26 -7.11
C VAL A 122 -26.79 4.85 -6.94
N ALA A 123 -28.10 4.69 -6.79
CA ALA A 123 -28.73 3.37 -6.75
C ALA A 123 -28.47 2.61 -8.06
N MET A 124 -27.88 1.42 -7.96
CA MET A 124 -27.55 0.54 -9.08
C MET A 124 -27.80 -0.90 -8.68
N GLU A 125 -28.10 -1.74 -9.68
CA GLU A 125 -28.17 -3.18 -9.47
C GLU A 125 -26.79 -3.77 -9.10
N PRO A 126 -26.76 -4.86 -8.31
CA PRO A 126 -25.53 -5.48 -7.81
C PRO A 126 -24.52 -5.89 -8.88
N LEU A 127 -24.96 -6.46 -10.00
CA LEU A 127 -24.06 -6.92 -11.05
C LEU A 127 -23.37 -5.75 -11.78
N PRO A 128 -24.09 -4.71 -12.25
CA PRO A 128 -23.45 -3.47 -12.74
C PRO A 128 -22.54 -2.81 -11.71
N PHE A 129 -22.94 -2.76 -10.44
CA PHE A 129 -22.12 -2.21 -9.37
C PHE A 129 -20.81 -2.99 -9.19
N PHE A 130 -20.88 -4.32 -9.18
CA PHE A 130 -19.72 -5.21 -9.11
C PHE A 130 -18.75 -4.98 -10.27
N ILE A 131 -19.25 -5.03 -11.51
CA ILE A 131 -18.42 -4.86 -12.72
C ILE A 131 -17.73 -3.49 -12.69
N PHE A 132 -18.48 -2.43 -12.39
CA PHE A 132 -17.92 -1.09 -12.31
C PHE A 132 -16.84 -0.98 -11.23
N THR A 133 -17.08 -1.56 -10.06
CA THR A 133 -16.12 -1.58 -8.95
C THR A 133 -14.84 -2.29 -9.36
N MET A 134 -14.93 -3.45 -10.02
CA MET A 134 -13.77 -4.19 -10.52
C MET A 134 -12.99 -3.41 -11.58
N ILE A 135 -13.67 -2.76 -12.53
CA ILE A 135 -13.02 -1.88 -13.51
C ILE A 135 -12.28 -0.73 -12.81
N SER A 136 -12.90 -0.12 -11.79
CA SER A 136 -12.28 0.96 -11.01
C SER A 136 -11.00 0.48 -10.31
N ILE A 137 -11.03 -0.71 -9.70
CA ILE A 137 -9.86 -1.33 -9.05
C ILE A 137 -8.73 -1.54 -10.06
N VAL A 138 -9.04 -2.01 -11.27
CA VAL A 138 -8.04 -2.19 -12.34
C VAL A 138 -7.37 -0.86 -12.69
N PHE A 139 -8.14 0.22 -12.85
CA PHE A 139 -7.57 1.55 -13.14
C PHE A 139 -6.73 2.08 -11.99
N ILE A 140 -7.21 1.99 -10.74
CA ILE A 140 -6.49 2.42 -9.54
C ILE A 140 -5.13 1.74 -9.46
N ASN A 141 -5.08 0.42 -9.65
CA ASN A 141 -3.84 -0.35 -9.53
C ASN A 141 -2.91 -0.16 -10.74
N SER A 142 -3.45 0.05 -11.95
CA SER A 142 -2.66 0.36 -13.15
C SER A 142 -1.91 1.68 -13.02
N PHE A 143 -2.63 2.77 -12.69
CA PHE A 143 -2.02 4.08 -12.46
C PHE A 143 -1.21 4.12 -11.16
N GLY A 144 -1.63 3.35 -10.15
CA GLY A 144 -0.87 3.15 -8.91
C GLY A 144 0.50 2.54 -9.18
N ALA A 145 0.59 1.55 -10.07
CA ALA A 145 1.85 0.95 -10.49
C ALA A 145 2.78 1.98 -11.13
N ILE A 146 2.26 2.77 -12.10
CA ILE A 146 3.01 3.82 -12.78
C ILE A 146 3.49 4.88 -11.78
N LEU A 147 2.61 5.30 -10.86
CA LEU A 147 2.91 6.29 -9.82
C LEU A 147 4.02 5.80 -8.89
N GLN A 148 3.87 4.62 -8.28
CA GLN A 148 4.83 4.08 -7.32
C GLN A 148 6.20 3.85 -7.98
N SER A 149 6.24 3.17 -9.13
CA SER A 149 7.50 2.89 -9.82
C SER A 149 8.20 4.17 -10.31
N SER A 150 7.45 5.18 -10.77
CA SER A 150 8.03 6.48 -11.16
C SER A 150 8.52 7.29 -9.96
N LEU A 151 7.88 7.16 -8.80
CA LEU A 151 8.27 7.83 -7.56
C LEU A 151 9.54 7.20 -6.96
N PHE A 152 9.63 5.86 -6.91
CA PHE A 152 10.85 5.17 -6.51
C PHE A 152 11.99 5.39 -7.52
N GLY A 153 11.67 5.46 -8.83
CA GLY A 153 12.63 5.88 -9.85
C GLY A 153 13.17 7.29 -9.64
N LEU A 154 12.33 8.24 -9.18
CA LEU A 154 12.77 9.59 -8.79
C LEU A 154 13.70 9.55 -7.58
N ALA A 155 13.30 8.78 -6.56
CA ALA A 155 14.02 8.69 -5.29
C ALA A 155 15.39 8.02 -5.46
N GLY A 156 15.53 7.08 -6.40
CA GLY A 156 16.80 6.45 -6.75
C GLY A 156 17.84 7.41 -7.35
N LEU A 157 17.41 8.56 -7.90
CA LEU A 157 18.33 9.62 -8.37
C LEU A 157 18.84 10.51 -7.23
N LEU A 158 18.22 10.43 -6.06
CA LEU A 158 18.54 11.23 -4.89
C LEU A 158 19.30 10.38 -3.86
N PRO A 159 19.98 11.00 -2.89
CA PRO A 159 20.56 10.27 -1.76
C PRO A 159 19.52 9.34 -1.11
N ALA A 160 19.96 8.16 -0.65
CA ALA A 160 19.08 7.13 -0.06
C ALA A 160 18.10 7.65 1.00
N ASN A 161 18.48 8.72 1.70
CA ASN A 161 17.68 9.39 2.71
C ASN A 161 16.35 9.95 2.16
N TYR A 162 16.15 9.99 0.83
CA TYR A 162 14.92 10.42 0.16
C TYR A 162 14.00 9.27 -0.29
N THR A 163 14.44 8.01 -0.20
CA THR A 163 13.55 6.84 -0.40
C THR A 163 12.78 6.51 0.88
N ALA A 164 13.45 6.61 2.03
CA ALA A 164 12.84 6.39 3.36
C ALA A 164 11.57 7.22 3.65
N PRO A 165 11.46 8.52 3.28
CA PRO A 165 10.26 9.33 3.53
C PRO A 165 9.06 8.83 2.73
N ILE A 166 9.26 8.41 1.47
CA ILE A 166 8.19 7.81 0.65
C ILE A 166 7.63 6.58 1.36
N MET A 167 8.53 5.68 1.79
CA MET A 167 8.12 4.45 2.47
C MET A 167 7.48 4.73 3.83
N SER A 168 7.97 5.72 4.57
CA SER A 168 7.34 6.14 5.83
C SER A 168 5.94 6.70 5.61
N GLY A 169 5.74 7.54 4.58
CA GLY A 169 4.42 8.04 4.19
C GLY A 169 3.45 6.92 3.80
N GLN A 170 3.94 5.91 3.08
CA GLN A 170 3.19 4.68 2.76
C GLN A 170 2.76 3.90 4.01
N GLY A 171 3.64 3.77 5.02
CA GLY A 171 3.29 3.15 6.30
C GLY A 171 2.23 3.95 7.06
N LEU A 172 2.37 5.28 7.12
CA LEU A 172 1.39 6.15 7.80
C LEU A 172 0.00 6.08 7.12
N ALA A 173 -0.05 5.92 5.79
CA ALA A 173 -1.31 5.72 5.08
C ALA A 173 -2.10 4.51 5.61
N GLY A 174 -1.41 3.44 6.00
CA GLY A 174 -2.01 2.27 6.61
C GLY A 174 -2.57 2.55 8.00
N ILE A 175 -1.84 3.32 8.82
CA ILE A 175 -2.28 3.72 10.16
C ILE A 175 -3.56 4.55 10.07
N PHE A 176 -3.61 5.52 9.15
CA PHE A 176 -4.82 6.32 8.95
C PHE A 176 -6.01 5.45 8.52
N ALA A 177 -5.80 4.42 7.70
CA ALA A 177 -6.87 3.51 7.29
C ALA A 177 -7.40 2.68 8.46
N ALA A 178 -6.50 2.12 9.27
CA ALA A 178 -6.88 1.36 10.47
C ALA A 178 -7.59 2.25 11.51
N LEU A 179 -7.11 3.47 11.73
CA LEU A 179 -7.77 4.43 12.63
C LEU A 179 -9.15 4.83 12.10
N ALA A 180 -9.28 5.09 10.80
CA ALA A 180 -10.56 5.40 10.17
C ALA A 180 -11.57 4.26 10.35
N MET A 181 -11.13 3.01 10.18
CA MET A 181 -11.93 1.81 10.47
C MET A 181 -12.40 1.77 11.93
N ILE A 182 -11.50 1.96 12.89
CA ILE A 182 -11.82 1.94 14.33
C ILE A 182 -12.79 3.06 14.70
N PHE A 183 -12.57 4.28 14.20
CA PHE A 183 -13.45 5.42 14.49
C PHE A 183 -14.84 5.23 13.87
N SER A 184 -14.95 4.64 12.68
CA SER A 184 -16.23 4.34 12.06
C SER A 184 -17.05 3.35 12.89
N ILE A 185 -16.39 2.31 13.42
CA ILE A 185 -17.00 1.35 14.35
C ILE A 185 -17.44 2.07 15.63
N ALA A 186 -16.56 2.89 16.24
CA ALA A 186 -16.83 3.57 17.51
C ALA A 186 -18.00 4.57 17.45
N ILE A 187 -18.20 5.22 16.30
CA ILE A 187 -19.29 6.19 16.12
C ILE A 187 -20.60 5.48 15.68
N GLY A 188 -20.57 4.16 15.48
CA GLY A 188 -21.71 3.41 14.91
C GLY A 188 -22.02 3.84 13.48
N ALA A 189 -21.03 4.41 12.79
CA ALA A 189 -21.16 4.99 11.47
C ALA A 189 -21.08 3.92 10.37
N GLN A 190 -21.69 2.74 10.57
CA GLN A 190 -21.66 1.65 9.58
C GLN A 190 -22.72 1.79 8.47
N GLN A 191 -23.37 2.96 8.37
CA GLN A 191 -24.30 3.26 7.28
C GLN A 191 -23.54 3.51 5.96
N PRO A 192 -24.13 3.20 4.79
CA PRO A 192 -23.50 3.39 3.49
C PRO A 192 -22.95 4.81 3.25
N GLU A 193 -23.64 5.83 3.78
CA GLU A 193 -23.25 7.24 3.66
C GLU A 193 -21.93 7.58 4.39
N SER A 194 -21.58 6.86 5.45
CA SER A 194 -20.35 7.10 6.21
C SER A 194 -19.08 6.75 5.41
N TYR A 195 -19.19 5.81 4.48
CA TYR A 195 -18.08 5.41 3.61
C TYR A 195 -17.71 6.50 2.59
N ILE A 196 -18.58 7.49 2.35
CA ILE A 196 -18.25 8.69 1.56
C ILE A 196 -17.07 9.44 2.20
N GLY A 197 -16.97 9.43 3.53
CA GLY A 197 -15.86 10.03 4.27
C GLY A 197 -14.52 9.45 3.82
N TYR A 198 -14.43 8.12 3.69
CA TYR A 198 -13.21 7.47 3.20
C TYR A 198 -12.84 7.94 1.79
N PHE A 199 -13.74 7.83 0.82
CA PHE A 199 -13.41 8.22 -0.57
C PHE A 199 -13.09 9.72 -0.69
N THR A 200 -13.77 10.58 0.09
CA THR A 200 -13.53 12.02 0.10
C THR A 200 -12.16 12.37 0.71
N THR A 201 -11.80 11.76 1.83
CA THR A 201 -10.47 11.97 2.44
C THR A 201 -9.36 11.44 1.54
N ALA A 202 -9.58 10.35 0.79
CA ALA A 202 -8.66 9.91 -0.25
C ALA A 202 -8.46 10.96 -1.35
N CYS A 203 -9.53 11.59 -1.84
CA CYS A 203 -9.45 12.69 -2.80
C CYS A 203 -8.64 13.88 -2.24
N VAL A 204 -8.87 14.27 -0.99
CA VAL A 204 -8.10 15.35 -0.33
C VAL A 204 -6.61 15.01 -0.26
N ALA A 205 -6.26 13.78 0.09
CA ALA A 205 -4.87 13.35 0.13
C ALA A 205 -4.20 13.34 -1.25
N ILE A 206 -4.93 12.95 -2.30
CA ILE A 206 -4.44 13.03 -3.69
C ILE A 206 -4.21 14.49 -4.11
N LEU A 207 -5.14 15.40 -3.79
CA LEU A 207 -4.98 16.83 -4.07
C LEU A 207 -3.76 17.40 -3.34
N LEU A 208 -3.56 17.02 -2.08
CA LEU A 208 -2.38 17.41 -1.30
C LEU A 208 -1.09 16.87 -1.92
N ALA A 209 -1.09 15.63 -2.43
CA ALA A 209 0.04 15.03 -3.13
C ALA A 209 0.34 15.75 -4.46
N ILE A 210 -0.69 16.09 -5.24
CA ILE A 210 -0.56 16.89 -6.47
C ILE A 210 0.06 18.25 -6.17
N PHE A 211 -0.50 18.97 -5.20
CA PHE A 211 0.02 20.29 -4.79
C PHE A 211 1.49 20.20 -4.34
N SER A 212 1.82 19.19 -3.53
CA SER A 212 3.18 18.95 -3.04
C SER A 212 4.14 18.64 -4.20
N TYR A 213 3.71 17.88 -5.20
CA TYR A 213 4.51 17.60 -6.40
C TYR A 213 4.80 18.85 -7.22
N ILE A 214 3.80 19.71 -7.42
CA ILE A 214 3.95 20.97 -8.18
C ILE A 214 4.88 21.95 -7.46
N LEU A 215 4.97 21.89 -6.13
CA LEU A 215 5.87 22.72 -5.33
C LEU A 215 7.34 22.24 -5.38
N LEU A 216 7.58 20.99 -5.77
CA LEU A 216 8.92 20.37 -5.77
C LEU A 216 9.93 21.12 -6.67
N PRO A 217 9.64 21.48 -7.93
CA PRO A 217 10.59 22.21 -8.78
C PRO A 217 10.98 23.58 -8.22
N ARG A 218 10.05 24.26 -7.53
CA ARG A 218 10.32 25.58 -6.91
C ARG A 218 11.28 25.44 -5.73
N THR A 219 11.03 24.46 -4.84
CA THR A 219 11.90 24.23 -3.67
C THR A 219 13.29 23.73 -4.06
N VAL A 220 13.41 22.89 -5.09
CA VAL A 220 14.71 22.44 -5.62
C VAL A 220 15.46 23.60 -6.30
N ARG A 221 14.78 24.45 -7.08
CA ARG A 221 15.39 25.62 -7.73
C ARG A 221 15.88 26.65 -6.71
N LEU A 222 15.11 26.91 -5.64
CA LEU A 222 15.50 27.77 -4.52
C LEU A 222 16.78 27.28 -3.82
N ARG A 223 17.05 25.96 -3.77
CA ARG A 223 18.31 25.42 -3.25
C ARG A 223 19.49 25.66 -4.18
N LEU A 224 19.30 25.49 -5.49
CA LEU A 224 20.35 25.73 -6.48
C LEU A 224 20.74 27.22 -6.55
N LEU A 225 19.80 28.13 -6.27
CA LEU A 225 20.03 29.57 -6.20
C LEU A 225 20.57 30.06 -4.84
N GLY A 226 20.37 29.29 -3.77
CA GLY A 226 20.83 29.61 -2.41
C GLY A 226 22.21 29.02 -2.05
N GLY A 227 22.81 28.21 -2.93
CA GLY A 227 24.23 27.87 -2.89
C GLY A 227 25.00 28.80 -3.81
N GLU A 228 26.18 29.27 -3.41
CA GLU A 228 27.00 30.18 -4.21
C GLU A 228 27.10 29.74 -5.69
N PRO A 229 27.03 30.69 -6.64
CA PRO A 229 27.17 30.37 -8.05
C PRO A 229 28.60 29.88 -8.31
N ARG A 230 28.78 28.57 -8.49
CA ARG A 230 30.01 28.07 -9.11
C ARG A 230 29.98 28.47 -10.59
N PRO A 231 30.94 29.27 -11.08
CA PRO A 231 31.00 29.59 -12.49
C PRO A 231 31.37 28.31 -13.25
N HIS A 232 30.66 28.04 -14.34
CA HIS A 232 30.83 26.88 -15.22
C HIS A 232 30.23 25.57 -14.74
N SER A 233 28.91 25.52 -14.64
CA SER A 233 28.13 24.40 -15.20
C SER A 233 26.66 24.78 -15.14
N THR A 234 26.04 25.04 -16.29
CA THR A 234 24.60 24.85 -16.44
C THR A 234 24.32 23.39 -16.07
N PRO A 235 23.69 23.08 -14.92
CA PRO A 235 23.20 21.73 -14.74
C PRO A 235 21.94 21.68 -15.57
N ALA A 236 22.04 21.14 -16.78
CA ALA A 236 20.89 20.53 -17.40
C ALA A 236 20.24 19.63 -16.34
N LEU A 237 19.07 20.04 -15.84
CA LEU A 237 18.26 19.22 -14.98
C LEU A 237 17.95 17.98 -15.84
N VAL A 238 18.59 16.85 -15.49
CA VAL A 238 18.70 15.60 -16.26
C VAL A 238 19.83 15.64 -17.31
N PRO A 239 21.05 15.15 -17.00
CA PRO A 239 22.00 14.82 -18.06
C PRO A 239 21.42 13.71 -18.94
N ALA A 240 21.57 13.88 -20.25
CA ALA A 240 21.19 12.94 -21.31
C ALA A 240 21.87 11.55 -21.22
N SER A 241 22.62 11.27 -20.16
CA SER A 241 23.16 9.94 -19.84
C SER A 241 22.08 8.93 -19.43
N LEU A 242 20.85 9.37 -19.17
CA LEU A 242 19.69 8.49 -18.88
C LEU A 242 19.27 7.62 -20.07
N HIS A 243 19.67 7.97 -21.30
CA HIS A 243 19.33 7.17 -22.49
C HIS A 243 20.17 5.89 -22.65
N LEU A 244 21.34 5.81 -22.01
CA LEU A 244 22.26 4.66 -22.13
C LEU A 244 22.14 3.65 -20.98
N LEU A 245 21.38 3.98 -19.93
CA LEU A 245 21.22 3.15 -18.73
C LEU A 245 20.01 2.19 -18.82
N GLY A 246 19.14 2.40 -19.82
CA GLY A 246 17.82 1.78 -19.93
C GLY A 246 17.75 0.41 -20.60
N THR A 247 18.87 -0.17 -21.08
CA THR A 247 18.83 -1.44 -21.83
C THR A 247 19.80 -2.52 -21.32
N ASN A 248 20.86 -2.16 -20.58
CA ASN A 248 21.86 -3.14 -20.11
C ASN A 248 21.75 -3.53 -18.63
N LEU A 249 20.81 -2.96 -17.87
CA LEU A 249 20.71 -3.16 -16.42
C LEU A 249 19.78 -4.31 -15.98
N PHE A 250 18.85 -4.75 -16.83
CA PHE A 250 18.03 -5.93 -16.52
C PHE A 250 18.85 -7.23 -16.42
N LEU A 251 20.11 -7.23 -16.88
CA LEU A 251 20.97 -8.41 -17.01
C LEU A 251 22.28 -8.41 -16.18
N SER A 252 22.67 -7.35 -15.46
CA SER A 252 24.10 -7.17 -15.15
C SER A 252 24.53 -6.91 -13.69
N SER A 253 23.69 -7.04 -12.67
CA SER A 253 24.21 -7.14 -11.29
C SER A 253 23.50 -8.21 -10.44
N PRO A 254 24.22 -9.19 -9.88
CA PRO A 254 23.63 -10.20 -9.00
C PRO A 254 23.08 -9.59 -7.71
N GLN A 255 23.59 -8.43 -7.30
CA GLN A 255 23.15 -7.72 -6.10
C GLN A 255 21.76 -7.09 -6.25
N LEU A 256 21.44 -6.51 -7.42
CA LEU A 256 20.10 -5.97 -7.68
C LEU A 256 19.05 -7.09 -7.69
N TRP A 257 19.37 -8.21 -8.36
CA TRP A 257 18.51 -9.39 -8.37
C TRP A 257 18.28 -9.95 -6.96
N LEU A 258 19.31 -10.00 -6.13
CA LEU A 258 19.18 -10.42 -4.74
C LEU A 258 18.21 -9.52 -3.96
N MET A 259 18.32 -8.19 -4.08
CA MET A 259 17.41 -7.25 -3.42
C MET A 259 15.98 -7.36 -3.96
N ALA A 260 15.81 -7.53 -5.27
CA ALA A 260 14.51 -7.69 -5.91
C ALA A 260 13.79 -8.98 -5.48
N VAL A 261 14.51 -10.11 -5.45
CA VAL A 261 13.98 -11.39 -4.96
C VAL A 261 13.69 -11.31 -3.47
N SER A 262 14.55 -10.65 -2.69
CA SER A 262 14.36 -10.48 -1.24
C SER A 262 13.09 -9.67 -0.93
N VAL A 263 12.87 -8.54 -1.59
CA VAL A 263 11.65 -7.75 -1.38
C VAL A 263 10.41 -8.45 -1.89
N CYS A 264 10.51 -9.20 -3.00
CA CYS A 264 9.44 -10.05 -3.49
C CYS A 264 9.05 -11.09 -2.44
N ALA A 265 10.01 -11.85 -1.91
CA ALA A 265 9.78 -12.84 -0.88
C ALA A 265 9.18 -12.25 0.41
N VAL A 266 9.64 -11.07 0.84
CA VAL A 266 9.03 -10.31 1.94
C VAL A 266 7.53 -10.11 1.69
N PHE A 267 7.15 -9.54 0.54
CA PHE A 267 5.74 -9.28 0.25
C PHE A 267 4.93 -10.55 -0.04
N THR A 268 5.55 -11.61 -0.58
CA THR A 268 4.90 -12.92 -0.77
C THR A 268 4.45 -13.50 0.56
N VAL A 269 5.35 -13.52 1.56
CA VAL A 269 4.99 -13.99 2.91
C VAL A 269 3.96 -13.06 3.54
N THR A 270 4.14 -11.73 3.39
CA THR A 270 3.21 -10.76 3.99
C THR A 270 1.81 -10.88 3.45
N ILE A 271 1.63 -10.80 2.13
CA ILE A 271 0.31 -10.83 1.47
C ILE A 271 -0.30 -12.23 1.53
N GLY A 272 0.52 -13.28 1.54
CA GLY A 272 0.05 -14.66 1.69
C GLY A 272 -0.64 -14.94 3.02
N VAL A 273 -0.36 -14.14 4.06
CA VAL A 273 -0.91 -14.33 5.41
C VAL A 273 -1.81 -13.17 5.84
N PHE A 274 -1.40 -11.93 5.59
CA PHE A 274 -2.13 -10.71 5.95
C PHE A 274 -2.76 -10.04 4.71
N PRO A 275 -4.07 -9.69 4.74
CA PRO A 275 -5.02 -9.93 5.82
C PRO A 275 -5.76 -11.29 5.72
N ALA A 276 -5.61 -12.04 4.63
CA ALA A 276 -6.52 -13.15 4.28
C ALA A 276 -6.63 -14.27 5.35
N ILE A 277 -5.55 -14.55 6.07
CA ILE A 277 -5.53 -15.53 7.18
C ILE A 277 -5.67 -14.81 8.51
N THR A 278 -4.92 -13.73 8.73
CA THR A 278 -4.87 -13.03 10.03
C THR A 278 -6.20 -12.36 10.39
N ALA A 279 -6.98 -11.89 9.42
CA ALA A 279 -8.29 -11.32 9.66
C ALA A 279 -9.36 -12.35 10.05
N LYS A 280 -9.07 -13.66 9.92
CA LYS A 280 -9.95 -14.77 10.33
C LYS A 280 -9.64 -15.30 11.74
N VAL A 281 -8.78 -14.62 12.49
CA VAL A 281 -8.46 -15.01 13.88
C VAL A 281 -9.57 -14.50 14.80
N HIS A 282 -10.09 -15.38 15.65
CA HIS A 282 -11.11 -15.05 16.64
C HIS A 282 -10.45 -14.82 18.01
N THR A 283 -10.98 -13.87 18.78
CA THR A 283 -10.53 -13.64 20.15
C THR A 283 -10.91 -14.81 21.07
N SER A 284 -10.00 -15.15 21.98
CA SER A 284 -10.23 -16.13 23.05
C SER A 284 -11.20 -15.65 24.14
N LEU A 285 -11.47 -14.35 24.19
CA LEU A 285 -12.40 -13.75 25.15
C LEU A 285 -13.88 -13.88 24.71
N GLY A 286 -14.15 -14.46 23.54
CA GLY A 286 -15.49 -14.62 22.98
C GLY A 286 -15.94 -13.44 22.11
N GLU A 287 -16.68 -13.74 21.04
CA GLU A 287 -17.12 -12.73 20.05
C GLU A 287 -18.30 -11.88 20.51
N GLU A 288 -19.07 -12.35 21.49
CA GLU A 288 -20.22 -11.62 22.03
C GLU A 288 -19.81 -10.40 22.86
N ASN A 289 -18.54 -10.30 23.24
CA ASN A 289 -17.99 -9.13 23.92
C ASN A 289 -17.73 -7.99 22.94
N GLU A 290 -17.80 -6.74 23.40
CA GLU A 290 -17.46 -5.55 22.60
C GLU A 290 -16.06 -5.66 21.96
N TRP A 291 -15.14 -6.37 22.62
CA TRP A 291 -13.81 -6.64 22.10
C TRP A 291 -13.81 -7.42 20.79
N GLY A 292 -14.78 -8.31 20.53
CA GLY A 292 -14.88 -9.04 19.27
C GLY A 292 -14.95 -8.12 18.06
N LEU A 293 -15.69 -7.00 18.19
CA LEU A 293 -15.84 -5.99 17.13
C LEU A 293 -14.54 -5.21 16.86
N TYR A 294 -13.75 -4.95 17.89
CA TYR A 294 -12.49 -4.20 17.79
C TYR A 294 -11.25 -5.08 17.60
N PHE A 295 -11.35 -6.38 17.85
CA PHE A 295 -10.19 -7.27 17.90
C PHE A 295 -9.41 -7.26 16.59
N ILE A 296 -10.07 -7.46 15.45
CA ILE A 296 -9.40 -7.43 14.13
C ILE A 296 -8.92 -6.02 13.75
N PRO A 297 -9.75 -4.96 13.83
CA PRO A 297 -9.28 -3.59 13.57
C PRO A 297 -8.05 -3.18 14.39
N VAL A 298 -8.00 -3.55 15.67
CA VAL A 298 -6.91 -3.17 16.59
C VAL A 298 -5.72 -4.13 16.49
N SER A 299 -5.95 -5.41 16.76
CA SER A 299 -4.88 -6.40 16.91
C SER A 299 -4.32 -6.89 15.56
N CYS A 300 -5.10 -6.79 14.48
CA CYS A 300 -4.64 -7.11 13.13
C CYS A 300 -4.20 -5.84 12.39
N PHE A 301 -5.16 -4.98 12.00
CA PHE A 301 -4.89 -3.89 11.05
C PHE A 301 -4.08 -2.75 11.66
N LEU A 302 -4.47 -2.21 12.82
CA LEU A 302 -3.74 -1.12 13.45
C LEU A 302 -2.34 -1.58 13.88
N MET A 303 -2.25 -2.74 14.54
CA MET A 303 -0.97 -3.32 14.95
C MET A 303 -0.04 -3.51 13.75
N PHE A 304 -0.54 -4.11 12.66
CA PHE A 304 0.27 -4.29 11.45
C PHE A 304 0.82 -2.97 10.93
N ASN A 305 -0.05 -1.98 10.74
CA ASN A 305 0.34 -0.72 10.13
C ASN A 305 1.26 0.12 11.02
N VAL A 306 1.05 0.12 12.34
CA VAL A 306 1.93 0.83 13.30
C VAL A 306 3.33 0.24 13.30
N PHE A 307 3.43 -1.08 13.37
CA PHE A 307 4.73 -1.76 13.46
C PHE A 307 5.43 -1.88 12.10
N ASP A 308 4.70 -1.98 10.98
CA ASP A 308 5.26 -1.82 9.64
C ASP A 308 5.84 -0.41 9.45
N TRP A 309 5.08 0.63 9.82
CA TRP A 309 5.59 2.01 9.78
C TRP A 309 6.81 2.21 10.67
N ALA A 310 6.82 1.66 11.88
CA ALA A 310 7.97 1.69 12.78
C ALA A 310 9.20 1.01 12.15
N GLY A 311 9.02 -0.18 11.56
CA GLY A 311 10.07 -0.88 10.82
C GLY A 311 10.62 -0.07 9.65
N ARG A 312 9.76 0.55 8.84
CA ARG A 312 10.18 1.41 7.72
C ARG A 312 10.94 2.63 8.21
N SER A 313 10.44 3.27 9.26
CA SER A 313 11.04 4.47 9.85
C SER A 313 12.39 4.18 10.52
N LEU A 314 12.55 3.00 11.11
CA LEU A 314 13.81 2.55 11.71
C LEU A 314 14.94 2.48 10.67
N THR A 315 14.65 2.13 9.41
CA THR A 315 15.68 2.11 8.35
C THR A 315 16.30 3.48 8.05
N ALA A 316 15.62 4.58 8.42
CA ALA A 316 16.19 5.92 8.29
C ALA A 316 17.28 6.20 9.33
N LEU A 317 17.26 5.49 10.47
CA LEU A 317 18.21 5.64 11.56
C LEU A 317 19.29 4.53 11.56
N PHE A 318 18.89 3.31 11.18
CA PHE A 318 19.71 2.12 11.31
C PHE A 318 19.56 1.20 10.10
N THR A 319 20.64 1.01 9.33
CA THR A 319 20.66 0.25 8.07
C THR A 319 21.40 -1.09 8.16
N TRP A 320 21.45 -1.68 9.36
CA TRP A 320 21.99 -3.03 9.56
C TRP A 320 21.11 -4.10 8.89
N PRO A 321 21.64 -5.21 8.37
CA PRO A 321 23.03 -5.67 8.41
C PRO A 321 23.96 -5.08 7.33
N GLY A 322 23.49 -4.10 6.56
CA GLY A 322 24.22 -3.50 5.45
C GLY A 322 23.95 -4.18 4.11
N LYS A 323 24.30 -3.50 3.01
CA LYS A 323 23.94 -3.91 1.64
C LYS A 323 24.62 -5.18 1.11
N ASP A 324 25.80 -5.50 1.64
CA ASP A 324 26.64 -6.61 1.16
C ASP A 324 26.53 -7.84 2.09
N SER A 325 25.70 -7.77 3.14
CA SER A 325 25.58 -8.84 4.12
C SER A 325 24.61 -9.94 3.66
N CYS A 326 25.08 -11.18 3.71
CA CYS A 326 24.24 -12.37 3.50
C CYS A 326 23.15 -12.54 4.58
N LEU A 327 23.21 -11.77 5.67
CA LEU A 327 22.21 -11.85 6.73
C LEU A 327 20.84 -11.32 6.29
N LEU A 328 20.79 -10.34 5.36
CA LEU A 328 19.50 -9.80 4.90
C LEU A 328 18.65 -10.88 4.21
N PRO A 329 19.15 -11.63 3.22
CA PRO A 329 18.40 -12.75 2.62
C PRO A 329 18.00 -13.83 3.64
N VAL A 330 18.85 -14.11 4.62
CA VAL A 330 18.54 -15.09 5.70
C VAL A 330 17.37 -14.60 6.54
N LEU A 331 17.37 -13.34 6.97
CA LEU A 331 16.26 -12.74 7.73
C LEU A 331 14.96 -12.73 6.91
N VAL A 332 15.04 -12.50 5.60
CA VAL A 332 13.88 -12.59 4.70
C VAL A 332 13.34 -14.02 4.64
N PHE A 333 14.21 -15.02 4.47
CA PHE A 333 13.80 -16.43 4.42
C PHE A 333 13.17 -16.90 5.74
N LEU A 334 13.72 -16.45 6.88
CA LEU A 334 13.18 -16.78 8.21
C LEU A 334 11.73 -16.33 8.38
N ARG A 335 11.25 -15.33 7.62
CA ARG A 335 9.85 -14.89 7.72
C ARG A 335 8.84 -15.96 7.29
N ILE A 336 9.24 -16.98 6.54
CA ILE A 336 8.37 -18.11 6.19
C ILE A 336 7.80 -18.76 7.46
N VAL A 337 8.51 -18.69 8.60
CA VAL A 337 8.01 -19.20 9.89
C VAL A 337 6.70 -18.56 10.34
N PHE A 338 6.41 -17.32 9.91
CA PHE A 338 5.16 -16.66 10.29
C PHE A 338 3.92 -17.34 9.68
N ILE A 339 4.06 -18.01 8.52
CA ILE A 339 2.96 -18.73 7.87
C ILE A 339 2.35 -19.78 8.82
N PRO A 340 3.10 -20.81 9.28
CA PRO A 340 2.56 -21.78 10.21
C PRO A 340 2.18 -21.18 11.56
N LEU A 341 2.91 -20.17 12.06
CA LEU A 341 2.57 -19.50 13.33
C LEU A 341 1.15 -18.91 13.30
N PHE A 342 0.80 -18.18 12.25
CA PHE A 342 -0.54 -17.60 12.11
C PHE A 342 -1.61 -18.65 11.79
N MET A 343 -1.30 -19.69 11.01
CA MET A 343 -2.25 -20.79 10.76
C MET A 343 -2.58 -21.58 12.04
N LEU A 344 -1.66 -21.64 13.01
CA LEU A 344 -1.83 -22.31 14.30
C LEU A 344 -2.44 -21.42 15.40
N CYS A 345 -2.66 -20.12 15.12
CA CYS A 345 -3.50 -19.24 15.96
C CYS A 345 -4.99 -19.65 15.88
N ASN A 346 -5.85 -19.00 16.65
CA ASN A 346 -7.30 -19.27 16.69
C ASN A 346 -8.06 -18.81 15.42
N VAL A 347 -7.66 -19.29 14.25
CA VAL A 347 -8.34 -19.04 12.96
C VAL A 347 -9.59 -19.91 12.85
N GLN A 348 -10.75 -19.30 12.53
CA GLN A 348 -12.03 -19.99 12.34
C GLN A 348 -12.71 -19.56 11.01
N PRO A 349 -13.54 -20.44 10.41
CA PRO A 349 -13.70 -21.86 10.71
C PRO A 349 -12.44 -22.67 10.31
N ARG A 350 -12.17 -23.78 11.01
CA ARG A 350 -11.05 -24.69 10.69
C ARG A 350 -11.49 -26.15 10.65
N HIS A 351 -10.82 -26.92 9.79
CA HIS A 351 -11.11 -28.36 9.60
C HIS A 351 -9.91 -29.27 9.89
N TYR A 352 -8.69 -28.87 9.52
CA TYR A 352 -7.54 -29.78 9.50
C TYR A 352 -6.48 -29.52 10.58
N LEU A 353 -6.25 -28.27 10.97
CA LEU A 353 -5.16 -27.90 11.88
C LEU A 353 -5.66 -27.69 13.31
N PRO A 354 -4.89 -28.08 14.35
CA PRO A 354 -5.20 -27.75 15.73
C PRO A 354 -4.88 -26.28 16.05
N VAL A 355 -5.56 -25.70 17.04
CA VAL A 355 -5.20 -24.40 17.62
C VAL A 355 -4.13 -24.64 18.66
N PHE A 356 -2.89 -24.23 18.39
CA PHE A 356 -1.79 -24.33 19.36
C PHE A 356 -1.67 -23.03 20.17
N PHE A 357 -1.87 -21.89 19.50
CA PHE A 357 -1.82 -20.56 20.10
C PHE A 357 -3.24 -20.03 20.30
N SER A 358 -3.88 -20.43 21.39
CA SER A 358 -5.27 -20.02 21.69
C SER A 358 -5.38 -18.60 22.25
N HIS A 359 -4.42 -18.17 23.07
CA HIS A 359 -4.46 -16.88 23.73
C HIS A 359 -4.09 -15.72 22.79
N ASP A 360 -4.87 -14.63 22.82
CA ASP A 360 -4.73 -13.45 21.94
C ASP A 360 -3.31 -12.84 21.96
N ALA A 361 -2.63 -12.90 23.10
CA ALA A 361 -1.26 -12.40 23.25
C ALA A 361 -0.29 -13.01 22.24
N TRP A 362 -0.40 -14.31 21.92
CA TRP A 362 0.48 -14.94 20.94
C TRP A 362 0.27 -14.35 19.55
N TYR A 363 -0.99 -14.20 19.14
CA TYR A 363 -1.34 -13.57 17.88
C TYR A 363 -0.79 -12.14 17.79
N ILE A 364 -0.96 -11.34 18.85
CA ILE A 364 -0.46 -9.96 18.91
C ILE A 364 1.08 -9.92 18.83
N ILE A 365 1.78 -10.78 19.58
CA ILE A 365 3.25 -10.88 19.54
C ILE A 365 3.73 -11.23 18.13
N PHE A 366 3.11 -12.21 17.48
CA PHE A 366 3.45 -12.59 16.11
C PHE A 366 3.19 -11.43 15.14
N MET A 367 2.05 -10.73 15.28
CA MET A 367 1.74 -9.54 14.48
C MET A 367 2.80 -8.44 14.64
N ILE A 368 3.28 -8.15 15.85
CA ILE A 368 4.34 -7.16 16.06
C ILE A 368 5.60 -7.52 15.26
N PHE A 369 6.16 -8.71 15.49
CA PHE A 369 7.42 -9.12 14.86
C PHE A 369 7.28 -9.27 13.35
N PHE A 370 6.17 -9.83 12.89
CA PHE A 370 5.85 -9.96 11.47
C PHE A 370 5.82 -8.59 10.77
N SER A 371 5.23 -7.59 11.42
CA SER A 371 5.04 -6.25 10.84
C SER A 371 6.31 -5.42 10.87
N ILE A 372 7.05 -5.42 11.99
CA ILE A 372 8.37 -4.76 12.06
C ILE A 372 9.31 -5.35 11.01
N SER A 373 9.39 -6.68 10.91
CA SER A 373 10.24 -7.36 9.93
C SER A 373 9.82 -7.05 8.48
N ASN A 374 8.53 -6.81 8.24
CA ASN A 374 8.04 -6.33 6.95
C ASN A 374 8.57 -4.95 6.59
N GLY A 375 8.27 -3.96 7.43
CA GLY A 375 8.64 -2.60 7.16
C GLY A 375 10.16 -2.43 7.06
N TYR A 376 10.90 -3.07 7.97
CA TYR A 376 12.34 -2.96 8.02
C TYR A 376 13.02 -3.59 6.80
N LEU A 377 12.77 -4.89 6.54
CA LEU A 377 13.46 -5.60 5.46
C LEU A 377 13.04 -5.11 4.07
N ALA A 378 11.76 -4.77 3.87
CA ALA A 378 11.30 -4.19 2.60
C ALA A 378 11.99 -2.84 2.34
N SER A 379 12.07 -1.97 3.36
CA SER A 379 12.76 -0.68 3.23
C SER A 379 14.25 -0.82 2.98
N LEU A 380 14.93 -1.79 3.60
CA LEU A 380 16.35 -2.05 3.30
C LEU A 380 16.54 -2.45 1.84
N CYS A 381 15.73 -3.37 1.32
CA CYS A 381 15.82 -3.81 -0.07
C CYS A 381 15.61 -2.65 -1.05
N MET A 382 14.60 -1.80 -0.80
CA MET A 382 14.31 -0.64 -1.64
C MET A 382 15.38 0.47 -1.53
N CYS A 383 16.01 0.62 -0.37
CA CYS A 383 17.10 1.59 -0.17
C CYS A 383 18.45 1.12 -0.72
N PHE A 384 18.69 -0.20 -0.77
CA PHE A 384 19.94 -0.78 -1.27
C PHE A 384 19.90 -1.13 -2.75
N GLY A 385 18.74 -1.48 -3.31
CA GLY A 385 18.63 -1.87 -4.73
C GLY A 385 19.19 -0.84 -5.72
N PRO A 386 18.90 0.47 -5.61
CA PRO A 386 19.42 1.48 -6.53
C PRO A 386 20.91 1.83 -6.36
N LYS A 387 21.62 1.28 -5.36
CA LYS A 387 23.00 1.63 -5.01
C LYS A 387 23.98 0.51 -5.33
#